data_AF-A0A368YLK2-F1
#
_entry.id   AF-A0A368YLK2-F1
#
_cell.length_a   1.000
_cell.length_b   1.000
_cell.length_c   1.000
_cell.angle_alpha   90.00
_cell.angle_beta   90.00
_cell.angle_gamma   90.00
#
_symmetry.space_group_name_H-M   'P 1'
#
loop_
_entity.id
_entity.type
_entity.pdbx_description
1 polymer ?
#
loop_
_entity_poly.entity_id
_entity_poly.type
_entity_poly.pdbx_seq_one_letter_code
_entity_poly.pdbx_strand_id
1 'polypeptide(L)'
;MTADSKKRLLIGIILIAFGVIFLGESMGKYSFDFIWFIGNFWPVLLIIAGMHMILLNSKLWWIIPALLIIFTIYFIYFLSQHGGSVGLPYRFFRYYQFKFR
;
A
#
# COMPACT_ATOMS: atom_id res chain seq x y z
N MET A 1 22.17 -11.34 8.43
CA MET A 1 20.70 -11.13 8.49
C MET A 1 20.02 -12.45 8.16
N THR A 2 19.37 -13.09 9.14
CA THR A 2 18.61 -14.32 8.94
C THR A 2 17.27 -14.02 8.25
N ALA A 3 16.65 -15.01 7.61
CA ALA A 3 15.36 -14.83 6.93
C ALA A 3 14.27 -14.28 7.89
N ASP A 4 14.29 -14.67 9.16
CA ASP A 4 13.34 -14.18 10.16
C ASP A 4 13.54 -12.70 10.51
N SER A 5 14.80 -12.25 10.61
CA SER A 5 15.10 -10.84 10.82
C SER A 5 14.62 -9.96 9.66
N LYS A 6 14.75 -10.47 8.42
CA LYS A 6 14.27 -9.82 7.19
C LYS A 6 12.74 -9.68 7.19
N LYS A 7 12.01 -10.75 7.51
CA LYS A 7 10.55 -10.73 7.63
C LYS A 7 10.06 -9.75 8.70
N ARG A 8 10.68 -9.77 9.89
CA ARG A 8 10.34 -8.85 10.99
C ARG A 8 10.57 -7.38 10.59
N LEU A 9 11.67 -7.10 9.89
CA LEU A 9 11.96 -5.75 9.40
C LEU A 9 10.94 -5.30 8.36
N LEU A 10 10.56 -6.15 7.40
CA LEU A 10 9.53 -5.80 6.43
C LEU A 10 8.18 -5.52 7.09
N ILE A 11 7.76 -6.39 8.01
CA ILE A 11 6.52 -6.19 8.77
C ILE A 11 6.57 -4.88 9.55
N GLY A 12 7.71 -4.58 10.19
CA GLY A 12 7.90 -3.31 10.91
C GLY A 12 7.77 -2.10 9.99
N ILE A 13 8.41 -2.10 8.82
CA ILE A 13 8.32 -1.00 7.85
C ILE A 13 6.89 -0.85 7.33
N ILE A 14 6.22 -1.95 6.99
CA ILE A 14 4.82 -1.92 6.55
C ILE A 14 3.95 -1.30 7.64
N LEU A 15 4.11 -1.72 8.90
CA LEU A 15 3.34 -1.19 10.02
C LEU A 15 3.59 0.32 10.21
N ILE A 16 4.84 0.77 10.11
CA ILE A 16 5.19 2.20 10.16
C ILE A 16 4.53 2.96 9.02
N ALA A 17 4.61 2.44 7.79
CA ALA A 17 3.98 3.08 6.63
C ALA A 17 2.47 3.24 6.81
N PHE A 18 1.78 2.19 7.27
CA PHE A 18 0.36 2.27 7.60
C PHE A 18 0.08 3.29 8.71
N GLY A 19 0.87 3.30 9.78
CA GLY A 19 0.74 4.27 10.86
C GLY A 19 0.87 5.71 10.38
N VAL A 20 1.84 6.01 9.52
CA VAL A 20 2.02 7.35 8.94
C VAL A 20 0.84 7.74 8.04
N ILE A 21 0.34 6.80 7.23
CA ILE A 21 -0.83 7.05 6.36
C ILE A 21 -2.09 7.34 7.20
N PHE A 22 -2.36 6.55 8.23
CA PHE A 22 -3.50 6.79 9.13
C PHE A 22 -3.36 8.09 9.93
N LEU A 23 -2.13 8.45 10.31
CA LEU A 23 -1.87 9.68 11.05
C LEU A 23 -2.23 10.93 10.22
N GLY A 24 -1.89 10.95 8.93
CA GLY A 24 -2.24 12.08 8.07
C GLY A 24 -3.74 12.22 7.82
N GLU A 25 -4.48 11.10 7.82
CA GLU A 25 -5.95 11.10 7.80
C GLU A 25 -6.53 11.65 9.11
N SER A 26 -6.02 11.22 10.27
CA SER A 26 -6.45 11.73 11.58
C SER A 26 -6.18 13.23 11.76
N MET A 27 -5.18 13.78 11.05
CA MET A 27 -4.90 15.22 11.01
C MET A 27 -5.79 16.00 10.04
N GLY A 28 -6.66 15.32 9.28
CA GLY A 28 -7.53 15.94 8.28
C GLY A 28 -6.79 16.46 7.04
N LYS A 29 -5.56 16.00 6.78
CA LYS A 29 -4.76 16.45 5.62
C LYS A 29 -5.21 15.83 4.29
N TYR A 30 -5.76 14.62 4.35
CA TYR A 30 -6.31 13.90 3.20
C TYR A 30 -7.34 12.89 3.67
N SER A 31 -8.26 12.49 2.79
CA SER A 31 -9.15 11.34 3.01
C SER A 31 -8.54 10.08 2.39
N PHE A 32 -8.40 9.01 3.18
CA PHE A 32 -7.85 7.75 2.73
C PHE A 32 -8.95 6.69 2.56
N ASP A 33 -9.24 6.35 1.30
CA ASP A 33 -10.17 5.27 0.97
C ASP A 33 -9.44 3.93 0.83
N PHE A 34 -9.53 3.09 1.86
CA PHE A 34 -8.89 1.76 1.87
C PHE A 34 -9.34 0.87 0.70
N ILE A 35 -10.62 0.94 0.33
CA ILE A 35 -11.20 0.13 -0.75
C ILE A 35 -10.62 0.55 -2.10
N TRP A 36 -10.52 1.85 -2.37
CA TRP A 36 -9.90 2.37 -3.59
C TRP A 36 -8.42 2.04 -3.63
N PHE A 37 -7.73 2.15 -2.49
CA PHE A 37 -6.32 1.79 -2.36
C PHE A 37 -6.08 0.32 -2.74
N ILE A 38 -6.79 -0.62 -2.12
CA ILE A 38 -6.65 -2.05 -2.46
C ILE A 38 -7.04 -2.31 -3.91
N GLY A 39 -8.12 -1.69 -4.41
CA GLY A 39 -8.59 -1.87 -5.79
C GLY A 39 -7.61 -1.36 -6.86
N ASN A 40 -6.81 -0.33 -6.56
CA ASN A 40 -5.88 0.27 -7.52
C ASN A 40 -4.43 -0.21 -7.33
N PHE A 41 -4.04 -0.56 -6.10
CA PHE A 41 -2.66 -0.92 -5.75
C PHE A 41 -2.43 -2.43 -5.54
N TRP A 42 -3.44 -3.29 -5.74
CA TRP A 42 -3.24 -4.75 -5.73
C TRP A 42 -2.12 -5.27 -6.66
N PRO A 43 -1.84 -4.70 -7.85
CA PRO A 43 -0.74 -5.17 -8.70
C PRO A 43 0.62 -4.90 -8.04
N VAL A 44 0.74 -3.77 -7.34
CA VAL A 44 1.95 -3.37 -6.62
C VAL A 44 2.21 -4.31 -5.44
N LEU A 45 1.16 -4.67 -4.69
CA LEU A 45 1.25 -5.65 -3.61
C LEU A 45 1.75 -7.01 -4.11
N LEU A 46 1.27 -7.46 -5.28
CA LEU A 46 1.73 -8.69 -5.92
C LEU A 46 3.21 -8.60 -6.34
N ILE A 47 3.65 -7.47 -6.91
CA ILE A 47 5.04 -7.27 -7.30
C ILE A 47 5.95 -7.32 -6.06
N ILE A 48 5.58 -6.62 -4.97
CA ILE A 48 6.35 -6.64 -3.73
C ILE A 48 6.41 -8.06 -3.14
N ALA A 49 5.30 -8.79 -3.15
CA ALA A 49 5.25 -10.17 -2.68
C ALA A 49 6.15 -11.10 -3.53
N GLY A 50 6.10 -10.97 -4.86
CA GLY A 50 6.95 -11.73 -5.78
C GLY A 50 8.43 -11.40 -5.61
N MET A 51 8.77 -10.11 -5.54
CA MET A 51 10.14 -9.65 -5.28
C MET A 51 10.65 -10.15 -3.94
N HIS A 52 9.82 -10.16 -2.90
CA HIS A 52 10.21 -10.69 -1.59
C HIS A 52 10.59 -12.16 -1.65
N MET A 53 9.85 -12.99 -2.41
CA MET A 53 10.20 -14.40 -2.59
C MET A 53 11.53 -14.59 -3.33
N ILE A 54 11.76 -13.82 -4.40
CA ILE A 54 12.97 -13.97 -5.24
C ILE A 54 14.22 -13.43 -4.51
N LEU A 55 14.12 -12.25 -3.90
CA LEU A 55 15.28 -11.56 -3.32
C LEU A 55 15.60 -12.02 -1.90
N LEU A 56 14.81 -12.89 -1.27
CA LEU A 56 15.01 -13.34 0.12
C LEU A 56 16.43 -13.86 0.39
N ASN A 57 16.99 -14.61 -0.56
CA ASN A 57 18.33 -15.20 -0.46
C ASN A 57 19.44 -14.35 -1.11
N SER A 58 19.08 -13.22 -1.74
CA SER A 58 20.04 -12.36 -2.44
C SER A 58 20.60 -11.26 -1.52
N LYS A 59 21.81 -10.78 -1.84
CA LYS A 59 22.41 -9.58 -1.21
C LYS A 59 21.60 -8.31 -1.51
N LEU A 60 20.82 -8.31 -2.59
CA LEU A 60 20.01 -7.19 -3.08
C LEU A 60 18.68 -7.01 -2.35
N TRP A 61 18.41 -7.76 -1.28
CA TRP A 61 17.16 -7.67 -0.51
C TRP A 61 16.84 -6.27 0.02
N TRP A 62 17.85 -5.41 0.23
CA TRP A 62 17.69 -4.00 0.63
C TRP A 62 16.91 -3.13 -0.38
N ILE A 63 16.77 -3.58 -1.63
CA ILE A 63 15.93 -2.89 -2.62
C ILE A 63 14.47 -2.87 -2.19
N ILE A 64 13.97 -3.95 -1.57
CA ILE A 64 12.57 -4.07 -1.15
C ILE A 64 12.18 -2.99 -0.13
N PRO A 65 12.87 -2.85 1.02
CA PRO A 65 12.51 -1.81 2.00
C PRO A 65 12.71 -0.41 1.44
N ALA A 66 13.74 -0.16 0.62
CA ALA A 66 13.94 1.13 -0.04
C ALA A 66 12.78 1.48 -0.98
N LEU A 67 12.37 0.52 -1.81
CA LEU A 67 11.24 0.67 -2.73
C LEU A 67 9.92 0.90 -1.97
N LEU A 68 9.72 0.22 -0.83
CA LEU A 68 8.56 0.39 0.02
C LEU A 68 8.51 1.81 0.61
N ILE A 69 9.64 2.32 1.11
CA ILE A 69 9.73 3.70 1.63
C ILE A 69 9.43 4.72 0.54
N ILE A 70 10.05 4.59 -0.64
CA ILE A 70 9.82 5.50 -1.78
C ILE A 70 8.35 5.46 -2.20
N PHE A 71 7.77 4.27 -2.29
CA PHE A 71 6.36 4.06 -2.63
C PHE A 71 5.44 4.71 -1.59
N THR A 72 5.71 4.54 -0.28
CA THR A 72 4.94 5.18 0.79
C THR A 72 5.00 6.70 0.71
N ILE A 73 6.19 7.29 0.51
CA ILE A 73 6.34 8.75 0.37
C ILE A 73 5.58 9.26 -0.84
N TYR A 74 5.73 8.60 -2.00
CA TYR A 74 5.00 8.95 -3.22
C TYR A 74 3.49 8.85 -3.03
N PHE A 75 3.02 7.80 -2.35
CA PHE A 75 1.61 7.60 -2.07
C PHE A 75 1.04 8.68 -1.17
N ILE A 76 1.75 9.07 -0.10
CA ILE A 76 1.36 10.19 0.77
C ILE A 76 1.34 11.50 -0.01
N TYR A 77 2.33 11.76 -0.86
CA TYR A 77 2.34 12.94 -1.73
C TYR A 77 1.14 12.96 -2.68
N PHE A 78 0.83 11.82 -3.31
CA PHE A 78 -0.34 11.68 -4.17
C PHE A 78 -1.64 11.95 -3.41
N LEU A 79 -1.80 11.36 -2.23
CA LEU A 79 -2.96 11.60 -1.36
C LEU A 79 -3.05 13.05 -0.91
N SER A 80 -1.93 13.71 -0.60
CA SER A 80 -1.94 15.12 -0.22
C SER A 80 -2.40 16.04 -1.36
N GLN A 81 -2.09 15.69 -2.60
CA GLN A 81 -2.46 16.51 -3.77
C GLN A 81 -3.87 16.20 -4.29
N HIS A 82 -4.37 14.98 -4.11
CA HIS A 82 -5.67 14.50 -4.65
C HIS A 82 -6.70 14.20 -3.54
N GLY A 83 -6.37 14.47 -2.28
CA GLY A 83 -7.04 13.97 -1.06
C GLY A 83 -8.43 14.52 -0.76
N GLY A 84 -9.05 15.24 -1.70
CA GLY A 84 -10.42 15.74 -1.59
C GLY A 84 -11.41 15.13 -2.59
N SER A 85 -11.00 14.24 -3.50
CA SER A 85 -11.89 13.83 -4.61
C SER A 85 -11.77 12.38 -5.07
N VAL A 86 -11.13 11.50 -4.30
CA VAL A 86 -11.10 10.07 -4.62
C VAL A 86 -12.44 9.42 -4.23
N GLY A 87 -13.53 9.93 -4.78
CA GLY A 87 -14.84 9.34 -4.63
C GLY A 87 -14.82 7.90 -5.11
N LEU A 88 -15.43 7.01 -4.32
CA LEU A 88 -15.61 5.59 -4.62
C LEU A 88 -15.82 5.35 -6.13
N PRO A 89 -15.09 4.41 -6.75
CA PRO A 89 -15.37 4.06 -8.13
C PRO A 89 -16.75 3.40 -8.16
N TYR A 90 -17.78 4.16 -8.56
CA TYR A 90 -19.16 3.72 -8.74
C TYR A 90 -19.30 2.43 -9.58
N ARG A 91 -18.23 2.02 -10.28
CA ARG A 91 -18.14 0.79 -11.05
C ARG A 91 -18.17 -0.50 -10.22
N PHE A 92 -17.65 -0.53 -8.98
CA PHE A 92 -17.63 -1.76 -8.18
C PHE A 92 -19.01 -2.14 -7.63
N PHE A 93 -19.78 -1.16 -7.15
CA PHE A 93 -21.14 -1.39 -6.63
C PHE A 93 -22.13 -1.89 -7.68
N ARG A 94 -21.95 -1.50 -8.95
CA ARG A 94 -22.85 -1.91 -10.03
C ARG A 94 -22.84 -3.43 -10.25
N TYR A 95 -21.72 -4.12 -10.00
CA TYR A 95 -21.65 -5.57 -10.23
C TYR A 95 -22.46 -6.40 -9.22
N TYR A 96 -22.60 -5.93 -7.98
CA TYR A 96 -23.37 -6.61 -6.94
C TYR A 96 -24.87 -6.38 -7.06
N GLN A 97 -25.31 -5.26 -7.64
CA GLN A 97 -26.73 -4.93 -7.79
C GLN A 97 -27.42 -5.78 -8.88
N PHE A 98 -26.70 -6.21 -9.93
CA PHE A 98 -27.29 -6.99 -11.03
C PHE A 98 -27.49 -8.48 -10.71
N LYS A 99 -26.92 -9.02 -9.63
CA LYS A 99 -27.02 -10.45 -9.29
C LYS A 99 -28.24 -10.79 -8.42
N PHE A 100 -29.00 -9.80 -7.96
CA PHE A 100 -30.19 -9.99 -7.11
C PHE A 100 -31.51 -9.55 -7.78
N ARG A 101 -31.55 -9.47 -9.11
CA ARG A 101 -32.79 -9.24 -9.85
C ARG A 101 -33.16 -10.44 -10.69
#